data_AF-A0A835HWY4-F1
#
_entry.id   AF-A0A835HWY4-F1
#
_cell.length_a   1.000
_cell.length_b   1.000
_cell.length_c   1.000
_cell.angle_alpha   90.00
_cell.angle_beta   90.00
_cell.angle_gamma   90.00
#
_symmetry.space_group_name_H-M   'P 1'
#
loop_
_entity.id
_entity.type
_entity.pdbx_description
1 polymer ?
#
loop_
_entity_poly.entity_id
_entity_poly.type
_entity_poly.pdbx_seq_one_letter_code
_entity_poly.pdbx_strand_id
1 'polypeptide(L)'
;MGDAKRVFDMMPVKDVVVWNMMIRGSCKEGNVDMGFHVFQQMRERSNVSWNIMIGGLAQSGRDVVALEVFKQMLDEGFELDDASLVTVLPVCARLGASELGSWIHSYADSRGLFQKFVQVGNSLLDFYHKCGDLEMAWRTFDKMPKKSVVSWNTMISGLAYNGQGKLGLEMFERMSVDPNDATFVGALACCAHTGMVPKGLELLFFMTEKYKIKPRLEHYGCMVDLLGRTGCVKEALELIKGMPMMPNAAIWGALLSACRVHGHLELAEHAVKKLIHLEPWNSGNYVLLSNIYAEQGKWDQVEKARVIMRGKCILKVPGQSTIQ
;
A
#
# COMPACT_ATOMS: atom_id res chain seq x y z
N MET A 1 14.60 -22.42 -7.13
CA MET A 1 13.68 -23.33 -7.86
C MET A 1 14.22 -24.64 -8.42
N GLY A 2 15.38 -24.67 -9.11
CA GLY A 2 15.77 -25.81 -9.96
C GLY A 2 15.85 -27.17 -9.25
N ASP A 3 16.42 -27.20 -8.04
CA ASP A 3 16.56 -28.43 -7.25
C ASP A 3 15.22 -28.89 -6.68
N ALA A 4 14.41 -27.95 -6.19
CA ALA A 4 13.07 -28.24 -5.68
C ALA A 4 12.17 -28.86 -6.76
N LYS A 5 12.22 -28.34 -8.00
CA LYS A 5 11.49 -28.91 -9.14
C LYS A 5 11.98 -30.31 -9.47
N ARG A 6 13.29 -30.54 -9.51
CA ARG A 6 13.85 -31.89 -9.76
C ARG A 6 13.39 -32.89 -8.71
N VAL A 7 13.50 -32.55 -7.43
CA VAL A 7 13.05 -33.41 -6.33
C VAL A 7 11.55 -33.69 -6.45
N PHE A 8 10.77 -32.64 -6.69
CA PHE A 8 9.33 -32.77 -6.91
C PHE A 8 9.02 -33.74 -8.06
N ASP A 9 9.60 -33.54 -9.25
CA ASP A 9 9.35 -34.37 -10.42
C ASP A 9 9.69 -35.85 -10.16
N MET A 10 10.76 -36.13 -9.41
CA MET A 10 11.17 -37.48 -9.02
C MET A 10 10.26 -38.17 -8.00
N MET A 11 9.36 -37.45 -7.30
CA MET A 11 8.49 -38.05 -6.30
C MET A 11 7.44 -38.96 -6.94
N PRO A 12 7.36 -40.26 -6.57
CA PRO A 12 6.41 -41.20 -7.16
C PRO A 12 4.96 -40.90 -6.75
N VAL A 13 4.76 -40.36 -5.55
CA VAL A 13 3.46 -39.92 -5.04
C VAL A 13 3.61 -38.51 -4.49
N LYS A 14 2.71 -37.62 -4.90
CA LYS A 14 2.69 -36.21 -4.49
C LYS A 14 1.34 -35.91 -3.88
N ASP A 15 1.30 -35.74 -2.57
CA ASP A 15 0.08 -35.31 -1.88
C ASP A 15 -0.14 -33.79 -2.06
N VAL A 16 -1.33 -33.32 -1.68
CA VAL A 16 -1.74 -31.92 -1.80
C VAL A 16 -0.76 -30.96 -1.09
N VAL A 17 -0.10 -31.41 -0.02
CA VAL A 17 0.86 -30.59 0.73
C VAL A 17 2.11 -30.32 -0.10
N VAL A 18 2.67 -31.36 -0.73
CA VAL A 18 3.86 -31.26 -1.60
C VAL A 18 3.58 -30.36 -2.81
N TRP A 19 2.40 -30.50 -3.43
CA TRP A 19 1.96 -29.59 -4.51
C TRP A 19 1.89 -28.13 -4.01
N ASN A 20 1.26 -27.90 -2.87
CA ASN A 20 1.13 -26.56 -2.28
C ASN A 20 2.49 -25.92 -1.95
N MET A 21 3.46 -26.70 -1.49
CA MET A 21 4.82 -26.22 -1.26
C MET A 21 5.49 -25.75 -2.54
N MET A 22 5.34 -26.49 -3.65
CA MET A 22 5.90 -26.11 -4.93
C MET A 22 5.29 -24.84 -5.50
N ILE A 23 3.96 -24.70 -5.42
CA ILE A 23 3.27 -23.48 -5.88
C ILE A 23 3.73 -22.29 -5.04
N ARG A 24 3.72 -22.43 -3.70
CA ARG A 24 4.16 -21.37 -2.79
C ARG A 24 5.62 -20.96 -3.04
N GLY A 25 6.51 -21.92 -3.24
CA GLY A 25 7.92 -21.67 -3.56
C GLY A 25 8.07 -20.90 -4.87
N SER A 26 7.36 -21.31 -5.92
CA SER A 26 7.37 -20.65 -7.23
C SER A 26 6.90 -19.19 -7.15
N CYS A 27 5.77 -18.95 -6.47
CA CYS A 27 5.22 -17.60 -6.29
C CYS A 27 6.18 -16.70 -5.49
N LYS A 28 6.82 -17.22 -4.43
CA LYS A 28 7.79 -16.46 -3.62
C LYS A 28 9.05 -16.07 -4.39
N GLU A 29 9.50 -16.89 -5.33
CA GLU A 29 10.63 -16.58 -6.22
C GLU A 29 10.23 -15.64 -7.38
N GLY A 30 8.98 -15.18 -7.42
CA GLY A 30 8.46 -14.31 -8.49
C GLY A 30 8.07 -15.04 -9.78
N ASN A 31 8.18 -16.37 -9.81
CA ASN A 31 7.78 -17.19 -10.95
C ASN A 31 6.35 -17.71 -10.79
N VAL A 32 5.40 -16.77 -10.80
CA VAL A 32 3.97 -17.08 -10.63
C VAL A 32 3.42 -17.97 -11.75
N ASP A 33 3.94 -17.85 -12.97
CA ASP A 33 3.51 -18.64 -14.12
C ASP A 33 3.85 -20.14 -13.93
N MET A 34 5.03 -20.45 -13.38
CA MET A 34 5.38 -21.82 -12.99
C MET A 34 4.47 -22.33 -11.86
N GLY A 35 4.19 -21.49 -10.86
CA GLY A 35 3.27 -21.82 -9.78
C GLY A 35 1.87 -22.16 -10.30
N PHE A 36 1.37 -21.36 -11.24
CA PHE A 36 0.08 -21.56 -11.90
C PHE A 36 0.06 -22.85 -12.74
N HIS A 37 1.13 -23.14 -13.47
CA HIS A 37 1.24 -24.38 -14.21
C HIS A 37 1.19 -25.62 -13.30
N VAL A 38 1.92 -25.59 -12.18
CA VAL A 38 1.89 -26.66 -11.17
C VAL A 38 0.49 -26.79 -10.57
N PHE A 39 -0.16 -25.67 -10.26
CA PHE A 39 -1.53 -25.65 -9.74
C PHE A 39 -2.53 -26.30 -10.71
N GLN A 40 -2.44 -26.04 -12.01
CA GLN A 40 -3.32 -26.63 -13.03
C GLN A 40 -3.17 -28.15 -13.14
N GLN A 41 -1.98 -28.70 -12.86
CA GLN A 41 -1.72 -30.14 -12.91
C GLN A 41 -2.26 -30.91 -11.69
N MET A 42 -2.66 -30.22 -10.62
CA MET A 42 -3.23 -30.86 -9.43
C MET A 42 -4.54 -31.56 -9.77
N ARG A 43 -4.62 -32.86 -9.45
CA ARG A 43 -5.86 -33.64 -9.56
C ARG A 43 -6.81 -33.40 -8.39
N GLU A 44 -6.23 -33.21 -7.21
CA GLU A 44 -6.94 -32.88 -5.98
C GLU A 44 -6.44 -31.54 -5.46
N ARG A 45 -7.36 -30.66 -5.08
CA ARG A 45 -7.08 -29.33 -4.53
C ARG A 45 -7.75 -29.18 -3.16
N SER A 46 -7.15 -28.35 -2.32
CA SER A 46 -7.77 -27.89 -1.07
C SER A 46 -7.92 -26.38 -1.07
N ASN A 47 -8.66 -25.83 -0.11
CA ASN A 47 -8.73 -24.39 0.13
C ASN A 47 -7.34 -23.75 0.19
N VAL A 48 -6.36 -24.44 0.78
CA VAL A 48 -4.97 -23.99 0.85
C VAL A 48 -4.36 -23.86 -0.54
N SER A 49 -4.62 -24.81 -1.46
CA SER A 49 -4.13 -24.76 -2.84
C SER A 49 -4.66 -23.53 -3.57
N TRP A 50 -5.97 -23.28 -3.49
CA TRP A 50 -6.63 -22.12 -4.08
C TRP A 50 -6.09 -20.81 -3.50
N ASN A 51 -6.03 -20.69 -2.18
CA ASN A 51 -5.58 -19.48 -1.49
C ASN A 51 -4.11 -19.15 -1.79
N ILE A 52 -3.24 -20.17 -1.90
CA ILE A 52 -1.85 -19.96 -2.33
C ILE A 52 -1.80 -19.39 -3.75
N MET A 53 -2.61 -19.92 -4.67
CA MET A 53 -2.60 -19.48 -6.06
C MET A 53 -3.18 -18.08 -6.23
N ILE A 54 -4.35 -17.80 -5.65
CA ILE A 54 -4.99 -16.49 -5.67
C ILE A 54 -4.05 -15.44 -5.05
N GLY A 55 -3.48 -15.74 -3.89
CA GLY A 55 -2.53 -14.85 -3.21
C GLY A 55 -1.26 -14.60 -4.02
N GLY A 56 -0.72 -15.63 -4.67
CA GLY A 56 0.47 -15.50 -5.53
C GLY A 56 0.22 -14.64 -6.78
N LEU A 57 -0.95 -14.79 -7.42
CA LEU A 57 -1.37 -13.96 -8.55
C LEU A 57 -1.58 -12.50 -8.13
N ALA A 58 -2.26 -12.29 -7.00
CA ALA A 58 -2.48 -10.96 -6.43
C ALA A 58 -1.16 -10.23 -6.11
N GLN A 59 -0.19 -10.92 -5.51
CA GLN A 59 1.14 -10.37 -5.22
C GLN A 59 1.93 -10.02 -6.48
N SER A 60 1.63 -10.69 -7.59
CA SER A 60 2.25 -10.44 -8.90
C SER A 60 1.50 -9.39 -9.72
N GLY A 61 0.50 -8.71 -9.13
CA GLY A 61 -0.32 -7.69 -9.80
C GLY A 61 -1.30 -8.25 -10.85
N ARG A 62 -1.52 -9.57 -10.88
CA ARG A 62 -2.42 -10.23 -11.85
C ARG A 62 -3.81 -10.43 -11.24
N ASP A 63 -4.42 -9.33 -10.83
CA ASP A 63 -5.67 -9.34 -10.05
C ASP A 63 -6.86 -9.94 -10.80
N VAL A 64 -6.98 -9.67 -12.11
CA VAL A 64 -8.06 -10.23 -12.95
C VAL A 64 -8.01 -11.75 -12.95
N VAL A 65 -6.81 -12.31 -13.18
CA VAL A 65 -6.60 -13.77 -13.17
C VAL A 65 -6.80 -14.35 -11.77
N ALA A 66 -6.37 -13.64 -10.73
CA ALA A 66 -6.63 -14.06 -9.34
C ALA A 66 -8.13 -14.19 -9.07
N LEU A 67 -8.95 -13.30 -9.61
CA LEU A 67 -10.40 -13.34 -9.47
C LEU A 67 -11.05 -14.46 -10.29
N GLU A 68 -10.54 -14.75 -11.49
CA GLU A 68 -10.97 -15.91 -12.29
C GLU A 68 -10.72 -17.23 -11.56
N VAL A 69 -9.53 -17.38 -10.97
CA VAL A 69 -9.19 -18.55 -10.14
C VAL A 69 -10.09 -18.66 -8.92
N PHE A 70 -10.44 -17.54 -8.29
CA PHE A 70 -11.41 -17.53 -7.19
C PHE A 70 -12.82 -17.94 -7.64
N LYS A 71 -13.28 -17.50 -8.80
CA LYS A 71 -14.56 -17.95 -9.37
C LYS A 71 -14.54 -19.45 -9.66
N GLN A 72 -13.43 -19.96 -10.20
CA GLN A 72 -13.25 -21.40 -10.40
C GLN A 72 -13.33 -22.18 -9.08
N MET A 73 -12.73 -21.67 -8.00
CA MET A 73 -12.85 -22.27 -6.66
C MET A 73 -14.33 -22.41 -6.23
N LEU A 74 -15.14 -21.38 -6.48
CA LEU A 74 -16.58 -21.40 -6.17
C LEU A 74 -17.35 -22.36 -7.08
N ASP A 75 -17.05 -22.38 -8.38
CA ASP A 75 -17.69 -23.27 -9.36
C ASP A 75 -17.40 -24.75 -9.07
N GLU A 76 -16.20 -25.06 -8.56
CA GLU A 76 -15.83 -26.39 -8.07
C GLU A 76 -16.43 -26.73 -6.69
N GLY A 77 -17.23 -25.84 -6.11
CA GLY A 77 -18.02 -26.10 -4.90
C GLY A 77 -17.25 -26.01 -3.58
N PHE A 78 -16.08 -25.37 -3.56
CA PHE A 78 -15.32 -25.20 -2.33
C PHE A 78 -15.97 -24.14 -1.42
N GLU A 79 -16.21 -24.50 -0.15
CA GLU A 79 -16.63 -23.53 0.85
C GLU A 79 -15.48 -22.58 1.21
N LEU A 80 -15.78 -21.28 1.26
CA LEU A 80 -14.78 -20.27 1.64
C LEU A 80 -14.51 -20.32 3.14
N ASP A 81 -13.23 -20.32 3.50
CA ASP A 81 -12.74 -20.14 4.87
C ASP A 81 -12.23 -18.71 5.11
N ASP A 82 -11.76 -18.41 6.33
CA ASP A 82 -11.24 -17.09 6.69
C ASP A 82 -10.04 -16.68 5.83
N ALA A 83 -9.15 -17.63 5.51
CA ALA A 83 -8.00 -17.38 4.64
C ALA A 83 -8.44 -17.03 3.21
N SER A 84 -9.49 -17.66 2.70
CA SER A 84 -10.06 -17.40 1.37
C SER A 84 -10.55 -15.96 1.28
N LEU A 85 -11.32 -15.51 2.28
CA LEU A 85 -11.85 -14.15 2.37
C LEU A 85 -10.73 -13.10 2.45
N VAL A 86 -9.76 -13.31 3.35
CA VAL A 86 -8.61 -12.40 3.52
C VAL A 86 -7.75 -12.31 2.26
N THR A 87 -7.69 -13.39 1.47
CA THR A 87 -6.90 -13.42 0.24
C THR A 87 -7.60 -12.69 -0.91
N VAL A 88 -8.91 -12.87 -1.08
CA VAL A 88 -9.65 -12.35 -2.24
C VAL A 88 -10.17 -10.91 -2.06
N LEU A 89 -10.50 -10.48 -0.83
CA LEU A 89 -11.04 -9.13 -0.59
C LEU A 89 -10.10 -8.00 -1.07
N PRO A 90 -8.76 -8.07 -0.85
CA PRO A 90 -7.84 -7.07 -1.40
C PRO A 90 -7.83 -7.04 -2.94
N VAL A 91 -8.05 -8.18 -3.61
CA VAL A 91 -8.16 -8.26 -5.06
C VAL A 91 -9.44 -7.55 -5.52
N CYS A 92 -10.57 -7.80 -4.83
CA CYS A 92 -11.83 -7.13 -5.12
C CYS A 92 -11.71 -5.60 -4.94
N ALA A 93 -11.03 -5.14 -3.89
CA ALA A 93 -10.81 -3.72 -3.63
C ALA A 93 -10.03 -3.04 -4.76
N ARG A 94 -8.95 -3.67 -5.25
CA ARG A 94 -8.12 -3.09 -6.33
C ARG A 94 -8.83 -3.07 -7.68
N LEU A 95 -9.69 -4.05 -7.95
CA LEU A 95 -10.48 -4.11 -9.17
C LEU A 95 -11.79 -3.31 -9.09
N GLY A 96 -12.13 -2.75 -7.92
CA GLY A 96 -13.43 -2.10 -7.72
C GLY A 96 -14.62 -3.07 -7.85
N ALA A 97 -14.41 -4.36 -7.57
CA ALA A 97 -15.44 -5.40 -7.69
C ALA A 97 -16.42 -5.36 -6.49
N SER A 98 -17.15 -4.24 -6.36
CA SER A 98 -17.99 -3.92 -5.21
C SER A 98 -19.11 -4.95 -4.97
N GLU A 99 -19.75 -5.43 -6.04
CA GLU A 99 -20.82 -6.43 -5.95
C GLU A 99 -20.32 -7.76 -5.38
N LEU A 100 -19.18 -8.24 -5.87
CA LEU A 100 -18.59 -9.47 -5.38
C LEU A 100 -18.12 -9.32 -3.92
N GLY A 101 -17.49 -8.19 -3.57
CA GLY A 101 -17.10 -7.95 -2.17
C GLY A 101 -18.30 -7.83 -1.23
N SER A 102 -19.43 -7.29 -1.70
CA SER A 102 -20.69 -7.28 -0.94
C SER A 102 -21.23 -8.70 -0.72
N TRP A 103 -21.25 -9.52 -1.78
CA TRP A 103 -21.61 -10.94 -1.66
C TRP A 103 -20.70 -11.69 -0.69
N ILE A 104 -19.39 -11.45 -0.76
CA ILE A 104 -18.39 -12.00 0.16
C ILE A 104 -18.68 -11.57 1.61
N HIS A 105 -19.06 -10.32 1.86
CA HIS A 105 -19.47 -9.87 3.19
C HIS A 105 -20.73 -10.60 3.64
N SER A 106 -21.77 -10.68 2.82
CA SER A 106 -22.99 -11.43 3.18
C SER A 106 -22.69 -12.90 3.51
N TYR A 107 -21.81 -13.54 2.74
CA TYR A 107 -21.31 -14.88 3.05
C TYR A 107 -20.62 -14.92 4.42
N ALA A 108 -19.69 -13.99 4.69
CA ALA A 108 -18.98 -13.91 5.96
C ALA A 108 -19.90 -13.66 7.16
N ASP A 109 -20.91 -12.79 7.04
CA ASP A 109 -21.88 -12.51 8.10
C ASP A 109 -22.75 -13.74 8.39
N SER A 110 -23.26 -14.40 7.34
CA SER A 110 -24.11 -15.59 7.48
C SER A 110 -23.43 -16.76 8.21
N ARG A 111 -22.10 -16.86 8.11
CA ARG A 111 -21.27 -17.90 8.76
C ARG A 111 -20.61 -17.40 10.07
N GLY A 112 -20.81 -16.13 10.42
CA GLY A 112 -20.21 -15.47 11.57
C GLY A 112 -18.68 -15.39 11.49
N LEU A 113 -18.11 -15.33 10.29
CA LEU A 113 -16.66 -15.44 10.09
C LEU A 113 -15.92 -14.22 10.60
N PHE A 114 -16.40 -12.99 10.35
CA PHE A 114 -15.71 -11.79 10.84
C PHE A 114 -15.96 -11.50 12.32
N GLN A 115 -16.97 -12.12 12.92
CA GLN A 115 -17.18 -12.13 14.37
C GLN A 115 -16.21 -13.09 15.07
N LYS A 116 -15.90 -14.23 14.45
CA LYS A 116 -14.94 -15.23 14.96
C LYS A 116 -13.49 -14.83 14.69
N PHE A 117 -13.21 -14.26 13.52
CA PHE A 117 -11.87 -14.05 12.98
C PHE A 117 -11.64 -12.57 12.66
N VAL A 118 -10.88 -11.89 13.52
CA VAL A 118 -10.60 -10.44 13.40
C VAL A 118 -9.95 -10.07 12.07
N GLN A 119 -9.15 -10.96 11.48
CA GLN A 119 -8.51 -10.75 10.18
C GLN A 119 -9.51 -10.61 9.03
N VAL A 120 -10.64 -11.32 9.09
CA VAL A 120 -11.71 -11.20 8.09
C VAL A 120 -12.38 -9.84 8.23
N GLY A 121 -12.69 -9.43 9.46
CA GLY A 121 -13.25 -8.09 9.74
C GLY A 121 -12.33 -6.99 9.23
N ASN A 122 -11.03 -7.05 9.54
CA ASN A 122 -10.04 -6.08 9.05
C ASN A 122 -9.97 -6.03 7.52
N SER A 123 -10.07 -7.18 6.84
CA SER A 123 -10.04 -7.24 5.36
C SER A 123 -11.31 -6.64 4.74
N LEU A 124 -12.47 -6.83 5.37
CA LEU A 124 -13.72 -6.19 4.97
C LEU A 124 -13.66 -4.67 5.18
N LEU A 125 -13.11 -4.20 6.30
CA LEU A 125 -12.91 -2.78 6.55
C LEU A 125 -12.00 -2.15 5.49
N ASP A 126 -10.85 -2.76 5.19
CA ASP A 126 -9.94 -2.25 4.16
C ASP A 126 -10.60 -2.22 2.78
N PHE A 127 -11.35 -3.28 2.44
CA PHE A 127 -12.15 -3.34 1.21
C PHE A 127 -13.12 -2.17 1.10
N TYR A 128 -13.96 -1.94 2.11
CA TYR A 128 -14.96 -0.88 2.07
C TYR A 128 -14.36 0.52 2.03
N HIS A 129 -13.28 0.79 2.77
CA HIS A 129 -12.60 2.09 2.69
C HIS A 129 -12.01 2.36 1.31
N LYS A 130 -11.44 1.34 0.64
CA LYS A 130 -10.90 1.48 -0.71
C LYS A 130 -11.96 1.63 -1.78
N CYS A 131 -13.13 1.03 -1.56
CA CYS A 131 -14.32 1.22 -2.40
C CYS A 131 -15.06 2.54 -2.09
N GLY A 132 -14.67 3.28 -1.05
CA GLY A 132 -15.31 4.55 -0.65
C GLY A 132 -16.63 4.39 0.12
N ASP A 133 -17.03 3.16 0.47
CA ASP A 133 -18.26 2.89 1.24
C ASP A 133 -17.97 2.95 2.74
N LEU A 134 -17.88 4.17 3.25
CA LEU A 134 -17.58 4.43 4.66
C LEU A 134 -18.68 3.89 5.59
N GLU A 135 -19.94 3.92 5.16
CA GLU A 135 -21.06 3.46 5.97
C GLU A 135 -20.95 1.96 6.28
N MET A 136 -20.67 1.15 5.26
CA MET A 136 -20.45 -0.28 5.44
C MET A 136 -19.19 -0.58 6.25
N ALA A 137 -18.13 0.23 6.11
CA ALA A 137 -16.95 0.11 6.97
C ALA A 137 -17.31 0.32 8.46
N TRP A 138 -18.06 1.38 8.80
CA TRP A 138 -18.51 1.64 10.17
C TRP A 138 -19.40 0.54 10.72
N ARG A 139 -20.42 0.11 9.97
CA ARG A 139 -21.33 -0.97 10.37
C ARG A 139 -20.57 -2.27 10.64
N THR A 140 -19.59 -2.59 9.79
CA THR A 140 -18.74 -3.77 9.96
C THR A 140 -17.90 -3.64 11.23
N PHE A 141 -17.26 -2.48 11.43
CA PHE A 141 -16.43 -2.21 12.60
C PHE A 141 -17.23 -2.35 13.89
N ASP A 142 -18.43 -1.78 13.96
CA ASP A 142 -19.29 -1.85 15.14
C ASP A 142 -19.73 -3.30 15.45
N LYS A 143 -20.08 -4.08 14.42
CA LYS A 143 -20.44 -5.50 14.56
C LYS A 143 -19.27 -6.40 15.00
N MET A 144 -18.01 -5.99 14.85
CA MET A 144 -16.86 -6.79 15.28
C MET A 144 -16.79 -6.86 16.82
N PRO A 145 -16.88 -8.06 17.43
CA PRO A 145 -16.88 -8.21 18.88
C PRO A 145 -15.52 -7.92 19.50
N LYS A 146 -14.43 -8.25 18.77
CA LYS A 146 -13.05 -7.97 19.18
C LYS A 146 -12.37 -7.13 18.10
N LYS A 147 -11.77 -6.02 18.52
CA LYS A 147 -11.04 -5.09 17.66
C LYS A 147 -9.57 -5.11 18.05
N SER A 148 -8.69 -5.41 17.11
CA SER A 148 -7.24 -5.35 17.34
C SER A 148 -6.70 -3.97 16.97
N VAL A 149 -5.43 -3.69 17.29
CA VAL A 149 -4.76 -2.46 16.83
C VAL A 149 -4.85 -2.31 15.31
N VAL A 150 -4.84 -3.43 14.56
CA VAL A 150 -5.03 -3.42 13.10
C VAL A 150 -6.43 -2.96 12.72
N SER A 151 -7.48 -3.36 13.45
CA SER A 151 -8.86 -2.90 13.21
C SER A 151 -8.98 -1.39 13.33
N TRP A 152 -8.42 -0.82 14.41
CA TRP A 152 -8.39 0.63 14.65
C TRP A 152 -7.56 1.36 13.60
N ASN A 153 -6.36 0.85 13.29
CA ASN A 153 -5.49 1.46 12.28
C ASN A 153 -6.14 1.48 10.89
N THR A 154 -6.91 0.44 10.55
CA THR A 154 -7.65 0.36 9.28
C THR A 154 -8.73 1.43 9.22
N MET A 155 -9.48 1.65 10.30
CA MET A 155 -10.45 2.77 10.39
C MET A 155 -9.77 4.14 10.28
N ILE A 156 -8.73 4.39 11.07
CA ILE A 156 -8.04 5.69 11.12
C ILE A 156 -7.46 6.03 9.74
N SER A 157 -6.72 5.10 9.13
CA SER A 157 -6.09 5.32 7.83
C SER A 157 -7.12 5.38 6.70
N GLY A 158 -8.16 4.55 6.76
CA GLY A 158 -9.26 4.57 5.80
C GLY A 158 -10.05 5.88 5.81
N LEU A 159 -10.29 6.45 6.98
CA LEU A 159 -10.91 7.77 7.14
C LEU A 159 -9.99 8.88 6.63
N ALA A 160 -8.68 8.81 6.89
CA ALA A 160 -7.70 9.74 6.33
C ALA A 160 -7.75 9.76 4.79
N TYR A 161 -7.72 8.58 4.17
CA TYR A 161 -7.72 8.40 2.72
C TYR A 161 -8.99 8.96 2.07
N ASN A 162 -10.14 8.85 2.74
CA ASN A 162 -11.42 9.35 2.28
C ASN A 162 -11.70 10.81 2.71
N GLY A 163 -10.67 11.56 3.14
CA GLY A 163 -10.80 12.98 3.49
C GLY A 163 -11.52 13.26 4.83
N GLN A 164 -11.86 12.22 5.59
CA GLN A 164 -12.54 12.30 6.89
C GLN A 164 -11.54 12.34 8.05
N GLY A 165 -10.45 13.10 7.90
CA GLY A 165 -9.35 13.08 8.87
C GLY A 165 -9.74 13.47 10.30
N LYS A 166 -10.75 14.34 10.48
CA LYS A 166 -11.25 14.70 11.83
C LYS A 166 -11.83 13.48 12.56
N LEU A 167 -12.70 12.72 11.87
CA LEU A 167 -13.26 11.47 12.40
C LEU A 167 -12.16 10.43 12.64
N GLY A 168 -11.12 10.40 11.78
CA GLY A 168 -9.96 9.53 11.99
C GLY A 168 -9.19 9.85 13.28
N LEU A 169 -9.05 11.13 13.64
CA LEU A 169 -8.44 11.55 14.91
C LEU A 169 -9.35 11.24 16.11
N GLU A 170 -10.67 11.41 15.98
CA GLU A 170 -11.61 10.97 17.02
C GLU A 170 -11.51 9.45 17.25
N MET A 171 -11.32 8.67 16.19
CA MET A 171 -11.09 7.23 16.29
C MET A 171 -9.78 6.91 17.00
N PHE A 172 -8.71 7.65 16.73
CA PHE A 172 -7.44 7.53 17.44
C PHE A 172 -7.61 7.79 18.96
N GLU A 173 -8.36 8.83 19.34
CA GLU A 173 -8.60 9.17 20.74
C GLU A 173 -9.48 8.13 21.47
N ARG A 174 -10.38 7.47 20.74
CA ARG A 174 -11.28 6.42 21.27
C ARG A 174 -10.66 5.03 21.31
N MET A 175 -9.43 4.85 20.82
CA MET A 175 -8.79 3.54 20.77
C MET A 175 -8.71 2.90 22.16
N SER A 176 -9.22 1.67 22.26
CA SER A 176 -9.20 0.88 23.49
C SER A 176 -7.96 -0.01 23.63
N VAL A 177 -6.98 0.17 22.75
CA VAL A 177 -5.73 -0.60 22.66
C VAL A 177 -4.57 0.36 22.45
N ASP A 178 -3.38 -0.01 22.90
CA ASP A 178 -2.21 0.85 22.76
C ASP A 178 -1.88 1.09 21.26
N PRO A 179 -1.68 2.36 20.87
CA PRO A 179 -1.17 2.72 19.56
C PRO A 179 0.18 2.05 19.27
N ASN A 180 0.39 1.70 18.00
CA ASN A 180 1.71 1.31 17.49
C ASN A 180 2.18 2.31 16.42
N ASP A 181 3.32 2.02 15.78
CA ASP A 181 3.84 2.88 14.70
C ASP A 181 2.81 3.15 13.60
N ALA A 182 2.12 2.12 13.11
CA ALA A 182 1.14 2.26 12.04
C ALA A 182 -0.06 3.11 12.47
N THR A 183 -0.41 3.10 13.77
CA THR A 183 -1.43 3.98 14.32
C THR A 183 -1.06 5.45 14.17
N PHE A 184 0.18 5.82 14.52
CA PHE A 184 0.66 7.19 14.40
C PHE A 184 0.79 7.64 12.95
N VAL A 185 1.21 6.76 12.04
CA VAL A 185 1.19 7.06 10.59
C VAL A 185 -0.23 7.42 10.13
N GLY A 186 -1.24 6.62 10.50
CA GLY A 186 -2.64 6.90 10.17
C GLY A 186 -3.15 8.22 10.76
N ALA A 187 -2.84 8.49 12.03
CA ALA A 187 -3.24 9.73 12.70
C ALA A 187 -2.55 10.98 12.10
N LEU A 188 -1.26 10.87 11.77
CA LEU A 188 -0.53 11.95 11.09
C LEU A 188 -1.05 12.19 9.67
N ALA A 189 -1.43 11.13 8.94
CA ALA A 189 -2.12 11.27 7.66
C ALA A 189 -3.47 12.00 7.81
N CYS A 190 -4.24 11.71 8.87
CA CYS A 190 -5.45 12.47 9.18
C CYS A 190 -5.17 13.97 9.36
N CYS A 191 -4.08 14.32 10.05
CA CYS A 191 -3.63 15.71 10.18
C CYS A 191 -3.27 16.31 8.81
N ALA A 192 -2.52 15.60 7.97
CA ALA A 192 -2.12 16.05 6.64
C ALA A 192 -3.32 16.39 5.73
N HIS A 193 -4.36 15.55 5.75
CA HIS A 193 -5.59 15.80 4.98
C HIS A 193 -6.47 16.92 5.54
N THR A 194 -6.34 17.26 6.83
CA THR A 194 -7.11 18.32 7.49
C THR A 194 -6.32 19.61 7.71
N GLY A 195 -5.03 19.63 7.37
CA GLY A 195 -4.14 20.78 7.55
C GLY A 195 -3.82 21.10 9.02
N MET A 196 -3.99 20.16 9.95
CA MET A 196 -3.82 20.40 11.40
C MET A 196 -2.35 20.30 11.84
N VAL A 197 -1.52 21.27 11.46
CA VAL A 197 -0.07 21.30 11.78
C VAL A 197 0.22 21.17 13.28
N PRO A 198 -0.43 21.92 14.19
CA PRO A 198 -0.13 21.82 15.63
C PRO A 198 -0.38 20.42 16.18
N LYS A 199 -1.49 19.79 15.76
CA LYS A 199 -1.84 18.43 16.20
C LYS A 199 -0.87 17.39 15.65
N GLY A 200 -0.40 17.55 14.40
CA GLY A 200 0.63 16.66 13.84
C GLY A 200 1.94 16.70 14.63
N LEU A 201 2.41 17.90 15.00
CA LEU A 201 3.60 18.07 15.84
C LEU A 201 3.42 17.48 17.24
N GLU A 202 2.25 17.71 17.86
CA GLU A 202 1.87 17.12 19.14
C GLU A 202 1.90 15.59 19.10
N LEU A 203 1.33 14.98 18.06
CA LEU A 203 1.31 13.53 17.88
C LEU A 203 2.73 12.95 17.71
N LEU A 204 3.59 13.61 16.92
CA LEU A 204 4.98 13.18 16.74
C LEU A 204 5.77 13.21 18.07
N PHE A 205 5.52 14.23 18.91
CA PHE A 205 6.11 14.33 20.24
C PHE A 205 5.56 13.26 21.19
N PHE A 206 4.22 13.10 21.27
CA PHE A 206 3.57 12.11 22.14
C PHE A 206 3.95 10.68 21.81
N MET A 207 4.13 10.36 20.54
CA MET A 207 4.62 9.07 20.09
C MET A 207 5.91 8.67 20.83
N THR A 208 6.85 9.61 20.96
CA THR A 208 8.14 9.39 21.63
C THR A 208 8.01 9.46 23.15
N GLU A 209 7.36 10.50 23.68
CA GLU A 209 7.36 10.76 25.12
C GLU A 209 6.42 9.84 25.90
N LYS A 210 5.20 9.65 25.40
CA LYS A 210 4.15 8.88 26.09
C LYS A 210 4.21 7.40 25.73
N TYR A 211 4.34 7.09 24.44
CA TYR A 211 4.25 5.71 23.95
C TYR A 211 5.60 5.03 23.72
N LYS A 212 6.71 5.76 23.89
CA LYS A 212 8.09 5.26 23.71
C LYS A 212 8.34 4.65 22.32
N ILE A 213 7.59 5.11 21.31
CA ILE A 213 7.74 4.68 19.93
C ILE A 213 8.62 5.71 19.21
N LYS A 214 9.69 5.23 18.55
CA LYS A 214 10.62 6.12 17.85
C LYS A 214 10.09 6.45 16.45
N PRO A 215 10.04 7.74 16.06
CA PRO A 215 9.65 8.12 14.70
C PRO A 215 10.53 7.45 13.62
N ARG A 216 9.86 6.98 12.57
CA ARG A 216 10.46 6.36 11.37
C ARG A 216 10.15 7.16 10.11
N LEU A 217 10.71 6.75 8.97
CA LEU A 217 10.56 7.41 7.68
C LEU A 217 9.09 7.69 7.32
N GLU A 218 8.19 6.77 7.65
CA GLU A 218 6.76 6.91 7.35
C GLU A 218 6.12 8.08 8.13
N HIS A 219 6.50 8.25 9.40
CA HIS A 219 5.99 9.32 10.26
C HIS A 219 6.48 10.69 9.78
N TYR A 220 7.77 10.81 9.47
CA TYR A 220 8.34 12.02 8.90
C TYR A 220 7.77 12.32 7.52
N GLY A 221 7.50 11.29 6.70
CA GLY A 221 6.81 11.44 5.42
C GLY A 221 5.43 12.09 5.56
N CYS A 222 4.61 11.62 6.51
CA CYS A 222 3.31 12.24 6.79
C CYS A 222 3.45 13.69 7.30
N MET A 223 4.46 13.99 8.12
CA MET A 223 4.69 15.35 8.61
C MET A 223 5.16 16.31 7.52
N VAL A 224 6.01 15.85 6.61
CA VAL A 224 6.45 16.64 5.45
C VAL A 224 5.30 16.88 4.48
N ASP A 225 4.43 15.87 4.26
CA ASP A 225 3.20 16.05 3.48
C ASP A 225 2.26 17.07 4.14
N LEU A 226 2.04 16.97 5.45
CA LEU A 226 1.23 17.93 6.23
C LEU A 226 1.75 19.36 6.08
N LEU A 227 3.02 19.60 6.41
CA LEU A 227 3.65 20.93 6.32
C LEU A 227 3.66 21.44 4.88
N GLY A 228 3.91 20.53 3.93
CA GLY A 228 3.93 20.83 2.51
C GLY A 228 2.59 21.32 1.98
N ARG A 229 1.48 20.63 2.32
CA ARG A 229 0.12 21.01 1.89
C ARG A 229 -0.37 22.32 2.50
N THR A 230 0.13 22.69 3.68
CA THR A 230 -0.23 23.96 4.34
C THR A 230 0.68 25.13 3.95
N GLY A 231 1.60 24.94 3.00
CA GLY A 231 2.52 25.98 2.54
C GLY A 231 3.74 26.22 3.45
N CYS A 232 3.91 25.43 4.50
CA CYS A 232 5.04 25.50 5.44
C CYS A 232 6.27 24.76 4.87
N VAL A 233 6.66 25.10 3.64
CA VAL A 233 7.68 24.36 2.85
C VAL A 233 9.07 24.46 3.49
N LYS A 234 9.40 25.60 4.12
CA LYS A 234 10.69 25.80 4.79
C LYS A 234 10.78 24.94 6.05
N GLU A 235 9.71 24.90 6.84
CA GLU A 235 9.57 24.08 8.04
C GLU A 235 9.65 22.60 7.68
N ALA A 236 9.05 22.19 6.56
CA ALA A 236 9.18 20.83 6.03
C ALA A 236 10.65 20.48 5.73
N LEU A 237 11.42 21.40 5.13
CA LEU A 237 12.85 21.20 4.89
C LEU A 237 13.66 21.13 6.19
N GLU A 238 13.37 21.99 7.16
CA GLU A 238 14.04 21.94 8.47
C GLU A 238 13.74 20.63 9.21
N LEU A 239 12.50 20.14 9.13
CA LEU A 239 12.13 18.83 9.66
C LEU A 239 12.97 17.72 9.01
N ILE A 240 13.13 17.74 7.68
CA ILE A 240 13.95 16.77 6.93
C ILE A 240 15.41 16.80 7.39
N LYS A 241 15.98 17.99 7.60
CA LYS A 241 17.37 18.15 8.09
C LYS A 241 17.53 17.65 9.52
N GLY A 242 16.51 17.79 10.35
CA GLY A 242 16.50 17.35 11.75
C GLY A 242 16.21 15.87 11.96
N MET A 243 15.94 15.10 10.90
CA MET A 243 15.67 13.68 11.00
C MET A 243 16.90 12.90 11.51
N PRO A 244 16.73 11.91 12.42
CA PRO A 244 17.82 11.08 12.90
C PRO A 244 18.24 9.98 11.90
N MET A 245 17.62 9.92 10.72
CA MET A 245 17.92 8.96 9.66
C MET A 245 17.92 9.65 8.29
N MET A 246 18.53 8.99 7.29
CA MET A 246 18.56 9.51 5.92
C MET A 246 17.14 9.53 5.30
N PRO A 247 16.67 10.65 4.76
CA PRO A 247 15.38 10.73 4.09
C PRO A 247 15.37 9.91 2.79
N ASN A 248 14.25 9.23 2.52
CA ASN A 248 14.06 8.42 1.30
C ASN A 248 13.40 9.23 0.17
N ALA A 249 13.17 8.58 -0.98
CA ALA A 249 12.57 9.21 -2.15
C ALA A 249 11.15 9.74 -1.88
N ALA A 250 10.36 9.06 -1.04
CA ALA A 250 9.00 9.51 -0.72
C ALA A 250 8.99 10.87 0.00
N ILE A 251 9.89 11.09 0.96
CA ILE A 251 9.99 12.34 1.71
C ILE A 251 10.43 13.50 0.82
N TRP A 252 11.46 13.29 -0.01
CA TRP A 252 11.91 14.32 -0.96
C TRP A 252 10.87 14.59 -2.04
N GLY A 253 10.11 13.58 -2.46
CA GLY A 253 8.99 13.71 -3.39
C GLY A 253 7.85 14.55 -2.79
N ALA A 254 7.51 14.34 -1.53
CA ALA A 254 6.51 15.15 -0.82
C ALA A 254 6.92 16.62 -0.72
N LEU A 255 8.18 16.90 -0.33
CA LEU A 255 8.72 18.26 -0.31
C LEU A 255 8.70 18.90 -1.71
N LEU A 256 9.13 18.18 -2.74
CA LEU A 256 9.13 18.66 -4.11
C LEU A 256 7.72 19.03 -4.58
N SER A 257 6.73 18.19 -4.29
CA SER A 257 5.33 18.45 -4.60
C SER A 257 4.87 19.78 -3.98
N ALA A 258 5.15 19.95 -2.68
CA ALA A 258 4.83 21.18 -1.96
C ALA A 258 5.53 22.42 -2.55
N CYS A 259 6.82 22.31 -2.87
CA CYS A 259 7.57 23.40 -3.50
C CYS A 259 6.94 23.84 -4.83
N ARG A 260 6.43 22.89 -5.63
CA ARG A 260 5.77 23.22 -6.91
C ARG A 260 4.42 23.90 -6.71
N VAL A 261 3.61 23.39 -5.78
CA VAL A 261 2.29 23.97 -5.46
C VAL A 261 2.42 25.40 -4.93
N HIS A 262 3.45 25.66 -4.13
CA HIS A 262 3.67 26.96 -3.49
C HIS A 262 4.74 27.84 -4.16
N GLY A 263 5.25 27.44 -5.33
CA GLY A 263 6.17 28.26 -6.14
C GLY A 263 7.61 28.41 -5.61
N HIS A 264 8.07 27.53 -4.71
CA HIS A 264 9.45 27.54 -4.19
C HIS A 264 10.43 26.82 -5.13
N LEU A 265 10.69 27.42 -6.29
CA LEU A 265 11.48 26.79 -7.38
C LEU A 265 12.92 26.39 -6.98
N GLU A 266 13.60 27.17 -6.13
CA GLU A 266 14.95 26.84 -5.66
C GLU A 266 14.96 25.59 -4.77
N LEU A 267 13.98 25.48 -3.86
CA LEU A 267 13.82 24.31 -3.00
C LEU A 267 13.36 23.10 -3.81
N ALA A 268 12.52 23.30 -4.83
CA ALA A 268 12.15 22.26 -5.78
C ALA A 268 13.38 21.69 -6.50
N GLU A 269 14.27 22.56 -6.99
CA GLU A 269 15.54 22.15 -7.61
C GLU A 269 16.41 21.32 -6.64
N HIS A 270 16.52 21.76 -5.39
CA HIS A 270 17.25 21.01 -4.36
C HIS A 270 16.67 19.61 -4.13
N ALA A 271 15.35 19.52 -3.95
CA ALA A 271 14.65 18.25 -3.71
C ALA A 271 14.82 17.28 -4.89
N VAL A 272 14.69 17.75 -6.15
CA VAL A 272 14.89 16.91 -7.33
C VAL A 272 16.33 16.39 -7.42
N LYS A 273 17.33 17.22 -7.13
CA LYS A 273 18.73 16.75 -7.12
C LYS A 273 18.96 15.64 -6.10
N LYS A 274 18.32 15.72 -4.92
CA LYS A 274 18.34 14.64 -3.92
C LYS A 274 17.63 13.38 -4.43
N LEU A 275 16.48 13.51 -5.10
CA LEU A 275 15.78 12.39 -5.72
C LEU A 275 16.62 11.70 -6.81
N ILE A 276 17.30 12.45 -7.66
CA ILE A 276 18.20 11.90 -8.69
C ILE A 276 19.35 11.11 -8.07
N HIS A 277 19.85 11.55 -6.90
CA HIS A 277 20.91 10.82 -6.19
C HIS A 277 20.39 9.51 -5.60
N LEU A 278 19.18 9.51 -5.04
CA LEU A 278 18.55 8.33 -4.45
C LEU A 278 18.06 7.32 -5.49
N GLU A 279 17.54 7.81 -6.63
CA GLU A 279 17.00 6.99 -7.71
C GLU A 279 17.59 7.40 -9.07
N PRO A 280 18.88 7.10 -9.32
CA PRO A 280 19.53 7.48 -10.57
C PRO A 280 18.90 6.85 -11.82
N TRP A 281 18.14 5.77 -11.68
CA TRP A 281 17.44 5.09 -12.78
C TRP A 281 16.08 5.71 -13.12
N ASN A 282 15.55 6.59 -12.26
CA ASN A 282 14.21 7.16 -12.43
C ASN A 282 14.23 8.33 -13.42
N SER A 283 13.78 8.08 -14.65
CA SER A 283 13.70 9.08 -15.72
C SER A 283 12.82 10.29 -15.36
N GLY A 284 11.79 10.10 -14.53
CA GLY A 284 10.87 11.14 -14.10
C GLY A 284 11.59 12.27 -13.36
N ASN A 285 12.56 11.93 -12.51
CA ASN A 285 13.32 12.92 -11.72
C ASN A 285 14.14 13.86 -12.63
N TYR A 286 14.74 13.34 -13.69
CA TYR A 286 15.49 14.14 -14.67
C TYR A 286 14.57 15.06 -15.49
N VAL A 287 13.41 14.55 -15.90
CA VAL A 287 12.39 15.34 -16.62
C VAL A 287 11.87 16.47 -15.74
N LEU A 288 11.59 16.20 -14.46
CA LEU A 288 11.16 17.22 -13.50
C LEU A 288 12.23 18.30 -13.30
N LEU A 289 13.52 17.94 -13.18
CA LEU A 289 14.60 18.91 -13.08
C LEU A 289 14.67 19.82 -14.32
N SER A 290 14.55 19.21 -15.50
CA SER A 290 14.53 19.93 -16.77
C SER A 290 13.36 20.92 -16.85
N ASN A 291 12.18 20.54 -16.37
CA ASN A 291 11.02 21.44 -16.37
C ASN A 291 11.22 22.63 -15.42
N ILE A 292 11.75 22.39 -14.22
CA ILE A 292 12.07 23.46 -13.25
C ILE A 292 13.08 24.45 -13.86
N TYR A 293 14.11 23.97 -14.56
CA TYR A 293 15.06 24.86 -15.24
C TYR A 293 14.43 25.65 -16.39
N ALA A 294 13.51 25.04 -17.15
CA ALA A 294 12.78 25.74 -18.19
C ALA A 294 11.89 26.85 -17.61
N GLU A 295 11.18 26.59 -16.50
CA GLU A 295 10.38 27.59 -15.77
C GLU A 295 11.23 28.76 -15.26
N GLN A 296 12.49 28.52 -14.92
CA GLN A 296 13.45 29.55 -14.52
C GLN A 296 14.19 30.20 -15.72
N GLY A 297 13.90 29.82 -16.97
CA GLY A 297 14.59 30.32 -18.16
C GLY A 297 16.05 29.85 -18.34
N LYS A 298 16.50 28.85 -17.57
CA LYS A 298 17.88 28.33 -17.56
C LYS A 298 18.08 27.23 -18.63
N TRP A 299 18.00 27.59 -19.90
CA TRP A 299 18.06 26.64 -21.04
C TRP A 299 19.38 25.84 -21.11
N ASP A 300 20.51 26.41 -20.69
CA ASP A 300 21.77 25.65 -20.62
C ASP A 300 21.71 24.49 -19.63
N GLN A 301 20.99 24.66 -18.52
CA GLN A 301 20.82 23.63 -17.50
C GLN A 301 19.80 22.58 -17.94
N VAL A 302 18.79 22.97 -18.72
CA VAL A 302 17.87 22.05 -19.40
C VAL A 302 18.65 21.06 -20.27
N GLU A 303 19.56 21.57 -21.11
CA GLU A 303 20.34 20.71 -21.99
C GLU A 303 21.29 19.81 -21.19
N LYS A 304 21.96 20.33 -20.15
CA LYS A 304 22.79 19.50 -19.25
C LYS A 304 22.01 18.36 -18.61
N ALA A 305 20.79 18.60 -18.12
CA ALA A 305 19.95 17.57 -17.53
C ALA A 305 19.61 16.46 -18.55
N ARG A 306 19.31 16.84 -19.79
CA ARG A 306 19.03 15.90 -20.90
C ARG A 306 20.26 15.10 -21.30
N VAL A 307 21.43 15.72 -21.34
CA VAL A 307 22.71 15.05 -21.62
C VAL A 307 23.03 14.01 -20.54
N ILE A 308 22.87 14.35 -19.25
CA ILE A 308 23.09 13.41 -18.15
C ILE A 308 22.13 12.21 -18.26
N MET A 309 20.87 12.46 -18.60
CA MET A 309 19.86 11.41 -18.78
C MET A 309 20.23 10.46 -19.95
N ARG A 310 20.64 11.01 -21.10
CA ARG A 310 21.12 10.22 -22.26
C ARG A 310 22.38 9.43 -21.93
N GLY A 311 23.35 10.06 -21.26
CA GLY A 311 24.62 9.44 -20.88
C GLY A 311 24.46 8.26 -19.91
N LYS A 312 23.36 8.21 -19.16
CA LYS A 312 23.00 7.09 -18.27
C LYS A 312 22.10 6.04 -18.93
N CYS A 313 21.85 6.12 -20.24
CA CYS A 313 20.93 5.24 -20.97
C CYS A 313 19.50 5.22 -20.40
N ILE A 314 19.07 6.31 -19.75
CA ILE A 314 17.75 6.39 -19.15
C ILE A 314 16.77 6.83 -20.23
N LEU A 315 15.87 5.93 -20.61
CA LEU A 315 14.83 6.22 -21.58
C LEU A 315 13.66 6.97 -20.92
N LYS A 316 13.16 7.99 -21.62
CA LYS A 316 11.91 8.64 -21.24
C LYS A 316 10.79 7.64 -21.47
N VAL A 317 10.11 7.22 -20.40
CA VAL A 317 8.90 6.42 -20.53
C VAL A 317 7.79 7.35 -21.04
N PRO A 318 7.20 7.13 -22.23
CA PRO A 318 6.06 7.91 -22.69
C PRO A 318 4.90 7.72 -21.73
N GLY A 319 4.23 8.80 -21.34
CA GLY A 319 3.00 8.68 -20.54
C GLY A 319 1.93 7.99 -21.39
N GLN A 320 1.49 6.80 -20.97
CA GLN A 320 0.35 6.12 -21.55
C GLN A 320 -0.86 6.41 -20.67
N SER A 321 -1.89 7.02 -21.26
CA SER A 321 -3.22 7.07 -20.65
C SER A 321 -4.07 6.07 -21.42
N THR A 322 -4.31 4.90 -20.84
CA THR A 322 -5.32 3.96 -21.35
C THR A 322 -6.67 4.44 -20.83
N ILE A 323 -7.27 5.37 -21.57
CA ILE A 323 -8.71 5.57 -21.51
C ILE A 323 -9.27 4.52 -22.49
N GLN A 324 -9.83 3.45 -21.94
CA GLN A 324 -10.73 2.56 -22.67
C GLN A 324 -12.17 2.87 -22.25
#